data_AF-A0ABD5KEI2-F1
#
_entry.id   AF-A0ABD5KEI2-F1
#
_cell.length_a   1.000
_cell.length_b   1.000
_cell.length_c   1.000
_cell.angle_alpha   90.00
_cell.angle_beta   90.00
_cell.angle_gamma   90.00
#
_symmetry.space_group_name_H-M   'P 1'
#
loop_
_entity.id
_entity.type
_entity.pdbx_description
1 polymer ?
#
loop_
_entity_poly.entity_id
_entity_poly.type
_entity_poly.pdbx_seq_one_letter_code
_entity_poly.pdbx_strand_id
1 'polypeptide(L)' 'MKYTPAALTDEHIHQLKEIEQHLSAAAGEELILVAYTGQPEDPEHSDSRKNHR' A
#
# COMPACT_ATOMS: atom_id res chain seq x y z
N MET A 1 -10.74 -16.23 -12.52
CA MET A 1 -11.35 -14.97 -12.04
C MET A 1 -10.89 -13.85 -12.98
N LYS A 2 -11.78 -13.06 -13.56
CA LYS A 2 -11.38 -11.85 -14.31
C LYS A 2 -11.00 -10.79 -13.27
N TYR A 3 -9.76 -10.30 -13.28
CA TYR A 3 -9.34 -9.21 -12.42
C TYR A 3 -10.00 -7.93 -12.93
N THR A 4 -10.83 -7.31 -12.10
CA THR A 4 -11.37 -5.97 -12.35
C THR A 4 -10.55 -5.01 -11.50
N PRO A 5 -9.76 -4.10 -12.11
CA PRO A 5 -9.04 -3.09 -11.34
C PRO A 5 -10.05 -2.30 -10.52
N ALA A 6 -9.88 -2.26 -9.20
CA ALA A 6 -10.69 -1.41 -8.35
C ALA A 6 -10.34 0.05 -8.68
N ALA A 7 -11.31 0.80 -9.22
CA ALA A 7 -11.14 2.23 -9.43
C ALA A 7 -11.20 2.93 -8.07
N LEU A 8 -10.21 3.77 -7.77
CA LEU A 8 -10.29 4.67 -6.63
C LEU A 8 -11.40 5.68 -6.89
N THR A 9 -12.34 5.79 -5.96
CA THR A 9 -13.39 6.81 -5.98
C THR A 9 -12.84 8.11 -5.40
N ASP A 10 -13.54 9.23 -5.64
CA ASP A 10 -13.16 10.53 -5.07
C ASP A 10 -13.10 10.49 -3.53
N GLU A 11 -13.95 9.68 -2.90
CA GLU A 11 -13.92 9.45 -1.45
C GLU A 11 -12.60 8.81 -1.00
N HIS A 12 -12.14 7.76 -1.70
CA HIS A 12 -10.86 7.13 -1.40
C HIS A 12 -9.69 8.11 -1.59
N ILE A 13 -9.75 8.95 -2.63
CA ILE A 13 -8.73 9.97 -2.88
C ILE A 13 -8.73 11.02 -1.75
N HIS A 14 -9.90 11.40 -1.26
CA HIS A 14 -10.02 12.35 -0.15
C HIS A 14 -9.38 11.79 1.13
N GLN A 15 -9.70 10.55 1.49
CA GLN A 15 -9.12 9.87 2.64
C GLN A 15 -7.59 9.78 2.56
N LEU A 16 -7.05 9.43 1.38
CA LEU A 16 -5.60 9.35 1.18
C LEU A 16 -4.93 10.71 1.39
N LYS A 17 -5.56 11.81 0.96
CA LYS A 17 -5.03 13.17 1.20
C LYS A 17 -5.04 13.57 2.66
N GLU A 18 -6.09 13.21 3.40
CA GLU A 18 -6.13 13.46 4.86
C GLU A 18 -5.01 12.72 5.58
N ILE A 19 -4.75 11.47 5.19
CA ILE A 19 -3.66 10.66 5.73
C ILE A 19 -2.30 11.29 5.39
N GLU A 20 -2.09 11.67 4.13
CA GLU A 20 -0.84 12.32 3.66
C GLU A 20 -0.53 13.59 4.47
N GLN A 21 -1.53 14.45 4.67
CA GLN A 21 -1.39 15.67 5.47
C GLN A 21 -1.10 15.37 6.93
N HIS A 22 -1.81 14.42 7.52
CA HIS A 22 -1.59 14.04 8.91
C HIS A 22 -0.18 13.50 9.13
N LEU A 23 0.28 12.61 8.25
CA LEU A 23 1.63 12.04 8.32
C LEU A 23 2.71 13.09 8.09
N SER A 24 2.52 13.99 7.12
CA SER A 24 3.45 15.10 6.88
C SER A 24 3.56 16.01 8.11
N ALA A 25 2.43 16.34 8.73
CA ALA A 25 2.41 17.14 9.96
C ALA A 25 3.09 16.44 11.14
N ALA A 26 2.90 15.11 11.26
CA ALA A 26 3.50 14.32 12.33
C ALA A 26 5.02 14.13 12.14
N ALA A 27 5.48 13.99 10.89
CA ALA A 27 6.90 13.85 10.56
C ALA A 27 7.65 15.20 10.59
N GLY A 28 6.93 16.32 10.44
CA GLY A 28 7.53 17.66 10.36
C GLY A 28 8.15 17.98 9.00
N GLU A 29 7.86 17.16 7.98
CA GLU A 29 8.33 17.30 6.61
C GLU A 29 7.24 16.87 5.62
N GLU A 30 7.32 17.31 4.36
CA GLU A 30 6.34 16.97 3.33
C GLU A 30 6.56 15.53 2.84
N LEU A 31 5.55 14.68 3.02
CA LEU A 31 5.56 13.28 2.59
C LEU A 31 4.64 13.10 1.39
N ILE A 32 5.05 12.22 0.45
CA ILE A 32 4.28 11.90 -0.75
C ILE A 32 3.86 10.42 -0.70
N LEU A 33 2.56 10.14 -0.84
CA LEU A 33 2.05 8.78 -0.94
C LEU A 33 2.19 8.23 -2.36
N VAL A 34 2.90 7.10 -2.50
CA VAL A 34 3.07 6.41 -3.79
C VAL A 34 2.32 5.08 -3.75
N ALA A 35 1.26 4.96 -4.55
CA ALA A 35 0.49 3.73 -4.70
C ALA A 35 1.04 2.88 -5.87
N TYR A 36 1.26 1.60 -5.63
CA TYR A 36 1.68 0.63 -6.66
C TYR A 36 0.47 -0.21 -7.10
N THR A 37 0.31 -0.39 -8.41
CA THR A 37 -0.79 -1.17 -9.01
C THR A 37 -0.56 -2.69 -8.93
N GLY A 38 0.62 -3.11 -8.49
CA GLY A 38 0.95 -4.48 -8.13
C GLY A 38 1.75 -4.47 -6.84
N GLN A 39 1.44 -5.39 -5.94
CA GLN A 39 2.34 -5.70 -4.84
C GLN A 39 3.65 -6.19 -5.49
N PRO A 40 4.83 -5.63 -5.18
CA PRO A 40 6.06 -6.33 -5.52
C PRO A 40 5.93 -7.71 -4.87
N GLU A 41 6.06 -8.78 -5.65
CA GLU A 41 6.18 -10.11 -5.09
C GLU A 41 7.39 -10.06 -4.17
N ASP A 42 7.15 -9.93 -2.87
CA ASP A 42 8.20 -10.02 -1.87
C ASP A 42 8.76 -11.44 -1.97
N PRO A 43 10.02 -11.65 -2.40
CA PRO A 43 10.57 -13.00 -2.46
C PRO A 43 10.79 -13.58 -1.05
N GLU A 44 10.77 -12.74 -0.01
CA GLU A 44 11.35 -13.06 1.31
C GLU A 44 10.41 -13.73 2.32
N HIS A 45 9.23 -14.19 1.91
CA HIS A 45 8.38 -15.02 2.79
C HIS A 45 7.95 -16.36 2.21
N SER A 46 8.71 -16.90 1.25
CA SER A 46 8.51 -18.28 0.77
C SER A 46 9.40 -19.35 1.43
N ASP A 47 10.16 -19.02 2.49
CA ASP A 47 11.18 -19.92 3.05
C ASP A 47 11.04 -20.29 4.55
N SER A 48 9.81 -20.35 5.09
CA SER A 48 9.60 -20.78 6.50
C SER A 48 8.64 -21.96 6.72
N ARG A 49 8.42 -22.81 5.70
CA ARG A 49 7.97 -24.20 5.96
C ARG A 49 9.02 -25.19 5.49
N LYS A 50 10.21 -25.04 6.06
CA LYS A 50 11.12 -26.16 6.31
C LYS A 50 10.34 -27.32 6.93
N ASN A 51 10.45 -28.48 6.28
CA ASN A 51 10.68 -29.78 6.90
C ASN A 51 10.29 -29.90 8.39
N HIS A 52 9.14 -30.49 8.65
CA HIS A 52 8.96 -31.29 9.86
C HIS A 52 8.49 -32.69 9.46
N ARG A 53 9.50 -33.55 9.31
CA ARG A 53 9.54 -35.00 9.53
C ARG A 53 8.40 -35.89 9.02
#